data_AF-A0A7S0L7G6-F1
#
_entry.id   AF-A0A7S0L7G6-F1
#
_cell.length_a   1.000
_cell.length_b   1.000
_cell.length_c   1.000
_cell.angle_alpha   90.00
_cell.angle_beta   90.00
_cell.angle_gamma   90.00
#
_symmetry.space_group_name_H-M   'P 1'
#
loop_
_entity.id
_entity.type
_entity.pdbx_description
1 polymer ?
#
loop_
_entity_poly.entity_id
_entity_poly.type
_entity_poly.pdbx_seq_one_letter_code
_entity_poly.pdbx_strand_id
1 'polypeptide(L)'
;LAQGQSPTLYLQAEAMTLIPGALPGTVVKTPFGPAQLQSVRADNMHIAKPINWKLANNTIATMYLQPEVVQLTQTPGFNEGDEVMTVYGQGFVQSKREKEGDLVVLLRNWALAQGQSPTCYLHPSACVKIPGLQIGAAMKTVWGLMRLLSIR
;
A
#
# COMPACT_ATOMS: atom_id res chain seq x y z
N LEU A 1 28.31 20.82 -23.99
CA LEU A 1 27.26 19.78 -24.05
C LEU A 1 27.03 19.30 -22.61
N ALA A 2 26.02 19.83 -21.93
CA ALA A 2 25.77 19.51 -20.53
C ALA A 2 24.98 18.19 -20.41
N GLN A 3 25.65 17.15 -19.90
CA GLN A 3 25.06 15.86 -19.54
C GLN A 3 24.45 15.94 -18.13
N GLY A 4 23.26 15.35 -17.94
CA GLY A 4 22.90 14.72 -16.66
C GLY A 4 21.85 15.39 -15.77
N GLN A 5 21.08 16.39 -16.23
CA GLN A 5 19.95 16.87 -15.42
C GLN A 5 18.73 15.96 -15.61
N SER A 6 18.35 15.25 -14.56
CA SER A 6 17.04 14.59 -14.47
C SER A 6 15.95 15.67 -14.59
N PRO A 7 15.00 15.52 -15.53
CA PRO A 7 13.94 16.51 -15.69
C PRO A 7 13.10 16.59 -14.42
N THR A 8 13.01 17.78 -13.85
CA THR A 8 12.12 18.07 -12.71
C THR A 8 10.78 18.53 -13.29
N LEU A 9 9.70 17.79 -13.03
CA LEU A 9 8.36 18.12 -13.49
C LEU A 9 7.62 18.89 -12.39
N TYR A 10 7.16 20.10 -12.68
CA TYR A 10 6.32 20.88 -11.77
C TYR A 10 4.84 20.61 -12.10
N LEU A 11 4.13 19.97 -11.19
CA LEU A 11 2.70 19.70 -11.31
C LEU A 11 1.93 20.71 -10.43
N GLN A 12 0.92 21.35 -11.03
CA GLN A 12 -0.03 22.16 -10.27
C GLN A 12 -0.96 21.24 -9.46
N ALA A 13 -1.42 21.69 -8.29
CA ALA A 13 -2.25 20.85 -7.43
C ALA A 13 -3.55 20.41 -8.12
N GLU A 14 -4.10 21.25 -9.01
CA GLU A 14 -5.30 20.96 -9.81
C GLU A 14 -5.05 19.92 -10.91
N ALA A 15 -3.78 19.69 -11.30
CA ALA A 15 -3.39 18.66 -12.25
C ALA A 15 -3.22 17.27 -11.60
N MET A 16 -3.38 17.17 -10.28
CA MET A 16 -3.33 15.91 -9.54
C MET A 16 -4.75 15.39 -9.31
N THR A 17 -5.09 14.27 -9.95
CA THR A 17 -6.34 13.55 -9.67
C THR A 17 -6.08 12.42 -8.68
N LEU A 18 -6.88 12.33 -7.63
CA LEU A 18 -6.89 11.16 -6.75
C LEU A 18 -7.28 9.93 -7.58
N ILE A 19 -6.46 8.87 -7.49
CA ILE A 19 -6.79 7.57 -8.09
C ILE A 19 -7.79 6.90 -7.13
N PRO A 20 -9.06 6.71 -7.53
CA PRO A 20 -10.02 6.01 -6.70
C PRO A 20 -9.63 4.53 -6.59
N GLY A 21 -9.81 3.91 -5.42
CA GLY A 21 -9.54 2.49 -5.23
C GLY A 21 -8.19 2.20 -4.58
N ALA A 22 -7.48 1.20 -5.08
CA ALA A 22 -6.28 0.66 -4.43
C ALA A 22 -5.02 0.95 -5.26
N LEU A 23 -3.87 1.09 -4.59
CA LEU A 23 -2.60 1.36 -5.27
C LEU A 23 -1.89 0.07 -5.72
N PRO A 24 -1.06 0.13 -6.78
CA PRO A 24 -0.26 -1.02 -7.20
C PRO A 24 0.55 -1.62 -6.04
N GLY A 25 0.61 -2.94 -5.97
CA GLY A 25 1.25 -3.71 -4.89
C GLY A 25 0.32 -4.10 -3.74
N THR A 26 -0.85 -3.47 -3.60
CA THR A 26 -1.82 -3.78 -2.54
C THR A 26 -2.57 -5.09 -2.77
N VAL A 27 -2.97 -5.74 -1.67
CA VAL A 27 -3.86 -6.91 -1.71
C VAL A 27 -5.31 -6.46 -1.56
N VAL A 28 -6.12 -6.81 -2.55
CA VAL A 28 -7.50 -6.35 -2.70
C VAL A 28 -8.44 -7.54 -2.78
N LYS A 29 -9.67 -7.34 -2.30
CA LYS A 29 -10.77 -8.28 -2.44
C LYS A 29 -11.51 -7.93 -3.72
N THR A 30 -11.65 -8.91 -4.59
CA THR A 30 -12.35 -8.79 -5.87
C THR A 30 -13.54 -9.75 -5.88
N PRO A 31 -14.49 -9.63 -6.82
CA PRO A 31 -15.55 -10.63 -7.00
C PRO A 31 -15.01 -12.05 -7.25
N PHE A 32 -13.77 -12.16 -7.73
CA PHE A 32 -13.09 -13.42 -8.02
C PHE A 32 -12.13 -13.87 -6.90
N GLY A 33 -12.24 -13.26 -5.72
CA GLY A 33 -11.42 -13.56 -4.55
C GLY A 33 -10.22 -12.62 -4.36
N PRO A 34 -9.29 -12.96 -3.45
CA PRO A 34 -8.12 -12.14 -3.13
C PRO A 34 -7.18 -11.99 -4.32
N ALA A 35 -6.76 -10.76 -4.59
CA ALA A 35 -5.89 -10.41 -5.71
C ALA A 35 -4.83 -9.40 -5.28
N GLN A 36 -3.67 -9.41 -5.96
CA GLN A 36 -2.67 -8.36 -5.83
C GLN A 36 -2.79 -7.42 -7.01
N LEU A 37 -2.94 -6.12 -6.72
CA LEU A 37 -2.96 -5.09 -7.75
C LEU A 37 -1.57 -4.91 -8.37
N GLN A 38 -1.50 -4.88 -9.69
CA GLN A 38 -0.26 -4.77 -10.45
C GLN A 38 -0.05 -3.36 -10.98
N SER A 39 -1.11 -2.72 -11.50
CA SER A 39 -1.06 -1.36 -12.04
C SER A 39 -2.47 -0.78 -12.11
N VAL A 40 -2.54 0.54 -12.28
CA VAL A 40 -3.77 1.27 -12.61
C VAL A 40 -3.54 1.97 -13.95
N ARG A 41 -4.48 1.80 -14.87
CA ARG A 41 -4.44 2.42 -16.20
C ARG A 41 -4.91 3.88 -16.12
N ALA A 42 -4.63 4.68 -17.16
CA ALA A 42 -4.99 6.11 -17.22
C ALA A 42 -6.50 6.39 -17.09
N ASP A 43 -7.35 5.41 -17.37
CA ASP A 43 -8.81 5.48 -17.21
C ASP A 43 -9.30 4.88 -15.88
N ASN A 44 -8.42 4.78 -14.87
CA ASN A 44 -8.70 4.21 -13.54
C ASN A 44 -9.02 2.70 -13.50
N MET A 45 -8.81 1.98 -14.60
CA MET A 45 -8.98 0.53 -14.59
C MET A 45 -7.84 -0.15 -13.82
N HIS A 46 -8.21 -0.98 -12.86
CA HIS A 46 -7.33 -1.71 -11.95
C HIS A 46 -6.93 -3.05 -12.58
N ILE A 47 -5.63 -3.27 -12.73
CA ILE A 47 -5.09 -4.53 -13.26
C ILE A 47 -4.59 -5.36 -12.08
N ALA A 48 -5.21 -6.51 -11.83
CA ALA A 48 -4.90 -7.36 -10.67
C ALA A 48 -4.63 -8.82 -11.06
N LYS A 49 -3.92 -9.55 -10.21
CA LYS A 49 -3.68 -10.99 -10.34
C LYS A 49 -4.20 -11.75 -9.12
N PRO A 50 -4.93 -12.86 -9.28
CA PRO A 50 -5.41 -13.65 -8.16
C PRO A 50 -4.23 -14.27 -7.40
N ILE A 51 -4.34 -14.33 -6.07
CA ILE A 51 -3.28 -14.87 -5.20
C ILE A 51 -3.45 -16.39 -5.02
N ASN A 52 -4.70 -16.83 -4.88
CA ASN A 52 -5.02 -18.18 -4.38
C ASN A 52 -5.55 -19.14 -5.45
N TRP A 53 -5.57 -18.75 -6.73
CA TRP A 53 -6.04 -19.63 -7.79
C TRP A 53 -5.38 -19.31 -9.14
N LYS A 54 -5.45 -20.28 -10.04
CA LYS A 54 -4.95 -20.24 -11.42
C LYS A 54 -5.99 -20.79 -12.37
N LEU A 55 -5.86 -20.46 -13.65
CA LEU A 55 -6.67 -21.06 -14.71
C LEU A 55 -6.34 -22.55 -14.87
N ALA A 56 -7.23 -23.30 -15.53
CA ALA A 56 -7.08 -24.74 -15.73
C ALA A 56 -5.76 -25.14 -16.43
N ASN A 57 -5.20 -24.26 -17.26
CA ASN A 57 -3.91 -24.42 -17.92
C ASN A 57 -2.71 -24.00 -17.04
N ASN A 58 -2.90 -23.87 -15.72
CA ASN A 58 -1.89 -23.46 -14.74
C ASN A 58 -1.30 -22.04 -14.96
N THR A 59 -1.98 -21.19 -15.73
CA THR A 59 -1.59 -19.77 -15.90
C THR A 59 -2.30 -18.87 -14.89
N ILE A 60 -1.67 -17.74 -14.54
CA ILE A 60 -2.28 -16.75 -13.64
C ILE A 60 -3.16 -15.82 -14.46
N ALA A 61 -4.44 -15.75 -14.12
CA ALA A 61 -5.38 -14.84 -14.78
C ALA A 61 -4.96 -13.37 -14.56
N THR A 62 -5.18 -12.54 -15.58
CA THR A 62 -5.08 -11.08 -15.43
C THR A 62 -6.49 -10.52 -15.39
N MET A 63 -6.82 -9.83 -14.32
CA MET A 63 -8.14 -9.24 -14.10
C MET A 63 -8.09 -7.74 -14.39
N TYR A 64 -9.09 -7.27 -15.12
CA TYR A 64 -9.32 -5.86 -15.40
C TYR A 64 -10.57 -5.45 -14.64
N LEU A 65 -10.38 -4.63 -13.62
CA LEU A 65 -11.37 -4.36 -12.59
C LEU A 65 -11.69 -2.87 -12.58
N GLN A 66 -12.98 -2.55 -12.48
CA GLN A 66 -13.40 -1.18 -12.19
C GLN A 66 -13.05 -0.83 -10.73
N PRO A 67 -12.75 0.44 -10.40
CA PRO A 67 -12.33 0.83 -9.06
C PRO A 67 -13.37 0.45 -7.99
N GLU A 68 -14.68 0.47 -8.30
CA GLU A 68 -15.75 0.16 -7.36
C GLU A 68 -15.78 -1.33 -6.94
N VAL A 69 -15.26 -2.22 -7.79
CA VAL A 69 -15.21 -3.66 -7.50
C VAL A 69 -13.90 -4.07 -6.84
N VAL A 70 -12.96 -3.14 -6.68
CA VAL A 70 -11.70 -3.33 -5.97
C VAL A 70 -11.89 -2.84 -4.55
N GLN A 71 -12.31 -3.75 -3.68
CA GLN A 71 -12.38 -3.44 -2.26
C GLN A 71 -11.00 -3.62 -1.67
N LEU A 72 -10.49 -2.56 -1.03
CA LEU A 72 -9.34 -2.69 -0.15
C LEU A 72 -9.67 -3.78 0.87
N THR A 73 -8.89 -4.85 0.88
CA THR A 73 -9.09 -5.89 1.88
C THR A 73 -8.70 -5.28 3.20
N GLN A 74 -9.67 -4.94 4.03
CA GLN A 74 -9.43 -4.67 5.44
C GLN A 74 -8.67 -5.88 5.96
N THR A 75 -7.39 -5.69 6.31
CA THR A 75 -6.56 -6.79 6.77
C THR A 75 -6.85 -6.91 8.26
N PRO A 76 -7.62 -7.91 8.73
CA PRO A 76 -7.71 -8.16 10.16
C PRO A 76 -6.30 -8.43 10.71
N GLY A 77 -6.03 -7.99 11.94
CA GLY A 77 -4.75 -8.24 12.60
C GLY A 77 -3.64 -7.24 12.24
N PHE A 78 -3.93 -5.94 12.39
CA PHE A 78 -2.86 -4.95 12.54
C PHE A 78 -2.04 -5.28 13.80
N ASN A 79 -0.73 -5.25 13.66
CA ASN A 79 0.26 -5.39 14.72
C ASN A 79 1.11 -4.13 14.79
N GLU A 80 1.72 -3.89 15.94
CA GLU A 80 2.70 -2.82 16.08
C GLU A 80 3.86 -3.04 15.11
N GLY A 81 4.29 -1.96 14.46
CA GLY A 81 5.29 -1.97 13.39
C GLY A 81 4.76 -2.28 12.00
N ASP A 82 3.48 -2.61 11.82
CA ASP A 82 2.91 -2.82 10.49
C ASP A 82 2.93 -1.52 9.68
N GLU A 83 3.48 -1.59 8.47
CA GLU A 83 3.36 -0.52 7.48
C GLU A 83 1.90 -0.41 7.01
N VAL A 84 1.38 0.82 7.00
CA VAL A 84 0.00 1.10 6.62
C VAL A 84 -0.08 2.29 5.67
N MET A 85 -0.97 2.18 4.71
CA MET A 85 -1.44 3.31 3.93
C MET A 85 -2.70 3.85 4.61
N THR A 86 -2.74 5.16 4.84
CA THR A 86 -3.88 5.87 5.42
C THR A 86 -4.37 6.93 4.44
N VAL A 87 -5.51 7.55 4.73
CA VAL A 87 -6.02 8.71 3.96
C VAL A 87 -5.06 9.91 4.00
N TYR A 88 -4.13 9.95 4.97
CA TYR A 88 -3.12 11.00 5.13
C TYR A 88 -1.75 10.60 4.57
N GLY A 89 -1.67 9.44 3.90
CA GLY A 89 -0.43 8.90 3.32
C GLY A 89 0.15 7.73 4.11
N GLN A 90 1.41 7.42 3.82
CA GLN A 90 2.10 6.26 4.37
C GLN A 90 2.55 6.49 5.82
N GLY A 91 2.32 5.49 6.67
CA GLY A 91 2.79 5.44 8.03
C GLY A 91 3.00 4.01 8.52
N PHE A 92 3.22 3.87 9.82
CA PHE A 92 3.26 2.57 10.48
C PHE A 92 2.45 2.60 11.78
N VAL A 93 1.90 1.44 12.15
CA VAL A 93 1.17 1.28 13.41
C VAL A 93 2.17 1.33 14.56
N GLN A 94 2.09 2.38 15.37
CA GLN A 94 2.88 2.49 16.59
C GLN A 94 2.31 1.62 17.71
N SER A 95 0.99 1.70 17.93
CA SER A 95 0.31 0.93 18.99
C SER A 95 -1.18 0.76 18.70
N LYS A 96 -1.82 -0.12 19.47
CA LYS A 96 -3.27 -0.36 19.42
C LYS A 96 -3.92 0.08 20.72
N ARG A 97 -5.00 0.86 20.65
CA ARG A 97 -5.77 1.23 21.85
C ARG A 97 -6.89 0.22 22.08
N GLU A 98 -6.63 -0.75 22.95
CA GLU A 98 -7.56 -1.87 23.22
C GLU A 98 -8.96 -1.44 23.67
N LYS A 99 -9.10 -0.31 24.36
CA LYS A 99 -10.40 0.19 24.85
C LYS A 99 -11.30 0.78 23.77
N GLU A 100 -10.72 1.41 22.76
CA GLU A 100 -11.47 2.18 21.74
C GLU A 100 -11.39 1.54 20.35
N GLY A 101 -10.46 0.59 20.15
CA GLY A 101 -10.30 -0.14 18.89
C GLY A 101 -9.46 0.59 17.84
N ASP A 102 -9.03 1.83 18.11
CA ASP A 102 -8.23 2.64 17.19
C ASP A 102 -6.77 2.20 17.13
N LEU A 103 -6.17 2.43 15.95
CA LEU A 103 -4.75 2.34 15.69
C LEU A 103 -4.09 3.69 15.92
N VAL A 104 -2.94 3.69 16.58
CA VAL A 104 -2.04 4.84 16.65
C VAL A 104 -1.06 4.69 15.50
N VAL A 105 -1.10 5.60 14.52
CA VAL A 105 -0.28 5.55 13.30
C VAL A 105 0.65 6.75 13.26
N LEU A 106 1.94 6.52 13.02
CA LEU A 106 2.92 7.56 12.76
C LEU A 106 3.19 7.69 11.26
N LEU A 107 3.05 8.89 10.71
CA LEU A 107 3.29 9.15 9.29
C LEU A 107 4.80 9.28 9.00
N ARG A 108 5.27 8.65 7.92
CA ARG A 108 6.70 8.64 7.55
C ARG A 108 7.18 9.89 6.83
N ASN A 109 6.36 10.43 5.94
CA ASN A 109 6.75 11.51 5.03
C ASN A 109 6.20 12.88 5.45
N TRP A 110 5.71 12.98 6.68
CA TRP A 110 5.22 14.23 7.26
C TRP A 110 6.06 14.57 8.47
N ALA A 111 6.59 15.80 8.48
CA ALA A 111 7.27 16.37 9.63
C ALA A 111 6.56 17.68 10.00
N LEU A 112 6.16 17.80 11.26
CA LEU A 112 5.76 19.09 11.84
C LEU A 112 6.98 20.01 11.90
N ALA A 113 6.75 21.30 12.16
CA ALA A 113 7.79 22.34 12.17
C ALA A 113 9.01 22.06 13.09
N GLN A 114 8.90 21.09 14.00
CA GLN A 114 9.94 20.66 14.94
C GLN A 114 10.54 19.29 14.60
N GLY A 115 10.30 18.76 13.40
CA GLY A 115 10.79 17.44 12.97
C GLY A 115 10.03 16.25 13.56
N GLN A 116 8.94 16.48 14.28
CA GLN A 116 8.10 15.42 14.83
C GLN A 116 7.14 14.87 13.77
N SER A 117 7.03 13.55 13.67
CA SER A 117 6.01 12.90 12.85
C SER A 117 4.62 13.09 13.48
N PRO A 118 3.60 13.50 12.71
CA PRO A 118 2.23 13.54 13.20
C PRO A 118 1.76 12.15 13.65
N THR A 119 1.12 12.10 14.82
CA THR A 119 0.44 10.91 15.34
C THR A 119 -1.04 10.98 14.96
N CYS A 120 -1.52 9.96 14.26
CA CYS A 120 -2.91 9.82 13.87
C CYS A 120 -3.58 8.71 14.69
N TYR A 121 -4.79 8.97 15.18
CA TYR A 121 -5.66 7.97 15.79
C TYR A 121 -6.71 7.57 14.76
N LEU A 122 -6.56 6.38 14.21
CA LEU A 122 -7.35 5.94 13.07
C LEU A 122 -8.07 4.66 13.40
N HIS A 123 -9.38 4.65 13.14
CA HIS A 123 -10.14 3.40 13.14
C HIS A 123 -9.49 2.42 12.14
N PRO A 124 -9.41 1.11 12.42
CA PRO A 124 -8.77 0.13 11.53
C PRO A 124 -9.31 0.14 10.09
N SER A 125 -10.58 0.53 9.90
CA SER A 125 -11.18 0.67 8.57
C SER A 125 -10.59 1.79 7.72
N ALA A 126 -9.91 2.77 8.34
CA ALA A 126 -9.24 3.88 7.66
C ALA A 126 -7.76 3.56 7.32
N CYS A 127 -7.30 2.34 7.63
CA CYS A 127 -5.95 1.89 7.39
C CYS A 127 -5.94 0.68 6.45
N VAL A 128 -4.95 0.62 5.56
CA VAL A 128 -4.69 -0.53 4.69
C VAL A 128 -3.28 -0.99 4.98
N LYS A 129 -3.12 -2.25 5.41
CA LYS A 129 -1.80 -2.83 5.62
C LYS A 129 -1.06 -2.91 4.28
N ILE A 130 0.16 -2.37 4.22
CA ILE A 130 1.02 -2.47 3.04
C ILE A 130 1.66 -3.87 3.09
N PRO A 131 1.26 -4.81 2.22
CA PRO A 131 1.81 -6.15 2.25
C PRO A 131 3.22 -6.10 1.66
N GLY A 132 4.24 -6.45 2.44
CA GLY A 132 5.60 -6.57 1.90
C GLY A 132 6.75 -6.50 2.89
N LEU A 133 6.56 -5.94 4.09
CA LEU A 133 7.57 -6.01 5.16
C LEU A 133 6.97 -6.74 6.35
N GLN A 134 7.27 -8.03 6.45
CA GLN A 134 7.13 -8.77 7.70
C GLN A 134 8.50 -9.32 8.05
N ILE A 135 8.81 -9.38 9.35
CA ILE A 135 9.98 -10.12 9.81
C ILE A 135 9.83 -11.57 9.31
N GLY A 136 10.82 -12.05 8.56
CA GLY A 136 10.81 -13.34 7.85
C GLY A 136 10.48 -13.24 6.35
N ALA A 137 9.97 -12.10 5.87
CA ALA A 137 9.68 -11.90 4.45
C ALA A 137 10.95 -11.88 3.60
N ALA A 138 10.87 -12.51 2.43
CA ALA A 138 11.92 -12.51 1.43
C ALA A 138 11.75 -11.30 0.49
N MET A 139 12.80 -10.50 0.34
CA MET A 139 12.81 -9.22 -0.34
C MET A 139 13.92 -9.19 -1.39
N LYS A 140 13.64 -8.66 -2.58
CA LYS A 140 14.67 -8.42 -3.60
C LYS A 140 15.26 -7.03 -3.37
N THR A 141 16.55 -6.96 -3.06
CA THR A 141 17.33 -5.72 -2.97
C THR A 141 18.26 -5.61 -4.18
N VAL A 142 19.00 -4.50 -4.29
CA VAL A 142 20.07 -4.32 -5.29
C VAL A 142 21.22 -5.33 -5.13
N TRP A 143 21.29 -6.04 -3.99
CA TRP A 143 22.30 -7.04 -3.66
C TRP A 143 21.81 -8.49 -3.79
N GLY A 144 20.53 -8.70 -4.12
CA GLY A 144 19.93 -10.02 -4.28
C GLY A 144 18.73 -10.26 -3.36
N LEU A 145 18.38 -11.54 -3.18
CA LEU A 145 17.23 -11.95 -2.40
C LEU A 145 17.63 -12.08 -0.92
N MET A 146 17.02 -11.28 -0.06
CA MET A 146 17.35 -11.17 1.36
C MET A 146 16.13 -11.48 2.23
N ARG A 147 16.34 -12.00 3.44
CA ARG A 147 15.27 -12.23 4.42
C ARG A 147 15.30 -11.13 5.48
N LEU A 148 14.16 -10.48 5.72
CA LEU A 148 14.04 -9.40 6.70
C LEU A 148 14.09 -9.99 8.12
N LEU A 149 15.16 -9.72 8.88
CA LEU A 149 15.34 -10.31 10.22
C LEU A 149 14.80 -9.45 11.37
N SER A 150 14.77 -8.13 11.17
CA SER A 150 14.16 -7.19 12.11
C SER A 150 13.84 -5.88 11.40
N ILE A 151 12.88 -5.15 11.95
CA ILE A 151 12.56 -3.77 11.58
C ILE A 151 12.88 -2.95 12.84
N ARG A 152 13.76 -1.96 12.73
CA ARG A 152 14.14 -1.05 13.82
C ARG A 152 13.69 0.36 13.49
#